data_AF-A0A518DAV0-F1
#
_entry.id   AF-A0A518DAV0-F1
#
_cell.length_a   1.000
_cell.length_b   1.000
_cell.length_c   1.000
_cell.angle_alpha   90.00
_cell.angle_beta   90.00
_cell.angle_gamma   90.00
#
_symmetry.space_group_name_H-M   'P 1'
#
loop_
_entity.id
_entity.type
_entity.pdbx_description
1 polymer ?
#
loop_
_entity_poly.entity_id
_entity_poly.type
_entity_poly.pdbx_seq_one_letter_code
_entity_poly.pdbx_strand_id
1 'polypeptide(L)'
;MNPANLGVSARRGLACALVMITGCGYGPVSHEAYRYAQALVAITNRQAADRLDGLRTQVEASQAAGDLSHREALWLLAIAEKAARGDWDQAQQSARQMMEDQVQR
;
A
#
# COMPACT_ATOMS: atom_id res chain seq x y z
N MET A 1 -41.53 31.70 5.81
CA MET A 1 -41.33 30.94 7.06
C MET A 1 -40.93 29.51 6.72
N ASN A 2 -39.85 29.01 7.34
CA ASN A 2 -39.54 27.59 7.51
C ASN A 2 -40.51 27.01 8.57
N PRO A 3 -40.86 25.70 8.57
CA PRO A 3 -39.91 24.72 9.11
C PRO A 3 -39.91 23.29 8.50
N ALA A 4 -38.83 22.58 8.84
CA ALA A 4 -38.74 21.15 9.14
C ALA A 4 -38.67 20.11 8.01
N ASN A 5 -37.45 20.00 7.46
CA ASN A 5 -36.63 18.78 7.39
C ASN A 5 -37.08 17.59 8.29
N LEU A 6 -37.21 16.39 7.72
CA LEU A 6 -36.43 15.16 8.03
C LEU A 6 -37.14 13.90 7.50
N GLY A 7 -36.79 13.50 6.28
CA GLY A 7 -37.08 12.18 5.75
C GLY A 7 -35.79 11.55 5.23
N VAL A 8 -34.90 11.15 6.13
CA VAL A 8 -33.69 10.39 5.78
C VAL A 8 -34.13 8.99 5.37
N SER A 9 -34.21 8.76 4.06
CA SER A 9 -34.45 7.45 3.48
C SER A 9 -33.27 6.51 3.70
N ALA A 10 -33.62 5.28 4.02
CA ALA A 10 -32.77 4.25 4.56
C ALA A 10 -31.86 3.56 3.52
N ARG A 11 -30.74 3.05 4.04
CA ARG A 11 -30.03 1.81 3.66
C ARG A 11 -29.34 1.76 2.29
N ARG A 12 -28.01 1.79 2.34
CA ARG A 12 -27.12 0.65 1.99
C ARG A 12 -25.71 0.98 2.48
N GLY A 13 -25.25 0.23 3.47
CA GLY A 13 -23.87 0.30 3.93
C GLY A 13 -22.92 -0.21 2.85
N LEU A 14 -21.82 0.51 2.67
CA LEU A 14 -20.56 -0.08 2.22
C LEU A 14 -19.47 0.63 3.00
N ALA A 15 -18.90 -0.10 3.95
CA ALA A 15 -17.80 0.32 4.78
C ALA A 15 -16.56 0.54 3.91
N CYS A 16 -16.14 1.79 3.71
CA CYS A 16 -14.75 2.07 3.37
C CYS A 16 -13.94 1.91 4.65
N ALA A 17 -13.57 0.66 4.93
CA ALA A 17 -12.56 0.32 5.91
C ALA A 17 -11.24 0.99 5.50
N LEU A 18 -11.03 2.22 5.97
CA LEU A 18 -9.71 2.81 6.11
C LEU A 18 -8.98 1.99 7.17
N VAL A 19 -8.44 0.84 6.74
CA VAL A 19 -7.60 0.02 7.60
C VAL A 19 -6.32 0.82 7.86
N MET A 20 -6.29 1.49 9.01
CA MET A 20 -5.07 2.04 9.59
C MET A 20 -4.18 0.90 10.07
N ILE A 21 -3.49 0.23 9.15
CA ILE A 21 -2.36 -0.65 9.49
C ILE A 21 -1.13 0.23 9.72
N THR A 22 -1.15 1.06 10.76
CA THR A 22 0.03 1.74 11.28
C THR A 22 0.17 1.31 12.74
N GLY A 23 0.75 0.13 12.96
CA GLY A 23 0.76 -0.47 14.30
C GLY A 23 1.99 -1.26 14.71
N CYS A 24 2.59 -2.08 13.84
CA CYS A 24 3.66 -2.99 14.28
C CYS A 24 4.69 -3.29 13.17
N GLY A 25 5.26 -2.25 12.54
CA GLY A 25 6.27 -2.42 11.48
C GLY A 25 5.86 -3.40 10.38
N TYR A 26 6.84 -3.89 9.64
CA TYR A 26 6.71 -5.00 8.72
C TYR A 26 7.20 -6.28 9.42
N GLY A 27 6.45 -7.37 9.22
CA GLY A 27 6.89 -8.70 9.67
C GLY A 27 8.07 -9.21 8.83
N PRO A 28 8.51 -10.46 9.07
CA PRO A 28 9.40 -11.14 8.14
C PRO A 28 8.80 -11.13 6.73
N VAL A 29 9.61 -10.79 5.73
CA VAL A 29 9.21 -10.83 4.32
C VAL A 29 10.14 -11.77 3.54
N SER A 30 9.61 -12.32 2.46
CA SER A 30 10.31 -13.10 1.46
C SER A 30 11.35 -12.25 0.73
N HIS A 31 12.31 -12.92 0.10
CA HIS A 31 13.28 -12.28 -0.78
C HIS A 31 12.57 -11.51 -1.91
N GLU A 32 11.49 -12.06 -2.46
CA GLU A 32 10.78 -11.40 -3.56
C GLU A 32 10.09 -10.12 -3.09
N ALA A 33 9.45 -10.12 -1.92
CA ALA A 33 8.90 -8.91 -1.33
C ALA A 33 9.97 -7.84 -1.05
N TYR A 34 11.16 -8.26 -0.57
CA TYR A 34 12.28 -7.35 -0.35
C TYR A 34 12.78 -6.70 -1.65
N ARG A 35 12.80 -7.45 -2.77
CA ARG A 35 13.15 -6.91 -4.10
C ARG A 35 12.14 -5.87 -4.58
N TYR A 36 10.84 -6.12 -4.40
CA TYR A 36 9.82 -5.13 -4.71
C TYR A 36 9.92 -3.89 -3.82
N ALA A 37 10.27 -4.03 -2.54
CA ALA A 37 10.52 -2.91 -1.64
C ALA A 37 11.72 -2.06 -2.12
N GLN A 38 12.81 -2.67 -2.57
CA GLN A 38 13.93 -1.95 -3.19
C GLN A 38 13.51 -1.20 -4.46
N ALA A 39 12.71 -1.85 -5.33
CA ALA A 39 12.18 -1.22 -6.53
C ALA A 39 11.29 0.00 -6.17
N LEU A 40 10.44 -0.13 -5.15
CA LEU A 40 9.64 0.97 -4.62
C LEU A 40 10.51 2.10 -4.06
N VAL A 41 11.61 1.83 -3.36
CA VAL A 41 12.56 2.87 -2.95
C VAL A 41 13.15 3.58 -4.17
N ALA A 42 13.52 2.86 -5.22
CA ALA A 42 14.08 3.46 -6.43
C ALA A 42 13.05 4.30 -7.22
N ILE A 43 11.78 3.90 -7.23
CA ILE A 43 10.68 4.62 -7.88
C ILE A 43 10.30 5.87 -7.08
N THR A 44 10.11 5.73 -5.76
CA THR A 44 9.71 6.84 -4.88
C THR A 44 10.80 7.90 -4.76
N ASN A 45 12.09 7.50 -4.72
CA ASN A 45 13.23 8.44 -4.79
C ASN A 45 13.18 9.36 -6.03
N ARG A 46 12.77 8.82 -7.18
CA ARG A 46 12.75 9.53 -8.46
C ARG A 46 11.37 10.10 -8.79
N GLN A 47 10.39 9.88 -7.92
CA GLN A 47 8.97 10.18 -8.17
C GLN A 47 8.51 9.70 -9.56
N ALA A 48 8.95 8.50 -9.95
CA ALA A 48 8.72 7.93 -11.28
C ALA A 48 7.30 7.32 -11.39
N ALA A 49 6.30 8.19 -11.46
CA ALA A 49 4.88 7.80 -11.48
C ALA A 49 4.54 6.84 -12.62
N ASP A 50 5.19 6.98 -13.77
CA ASP A 50 5.08 6.14 -14.96
C ASP A 50 5.41 4.66 -14.70
N ARG A 51 6.14 4.36 -13.62
CA ARG A 51 6.56 3.00 -13.25
C ARG A 51 5.66 2.33 -12.22
N LEU A 52 4.75 3.06 -11.58
CA LEU A 52 3.94 2.53 -10.49
C LEU A 52 2.96 1.46 -10.97
N ASP A 53 2.27 1.68 -12.08
CA ASP A 53 1.28 0.72 -12.60
C ASP A 53 1.94 -0.61 -13.03
N GLY A 54 3.11 -0.52 -13.65
CA GLY A 54 3.91 -1.69 -14.00
C GLY A 54 4.38 -2.46 -12.77
N LEU A 55 4.77 -1.76 -11.70
CA LEU A 55 5.15 -2.42 -10.44
C LEU A 55 3.94 -3.07 -9.76
N ARG A 56 2.78 -2.40 -9.70
CA ARG A 56 1.54 -2.95 -9.13
C ARG A 56 1.13 -4.23 -9.85
N THR A 57 1.16 -4.21 -11.18
CA THR A 57 0.86 -5.38 -12.02
C THR A 57 1.80 -6.55 -11.71
N GLN A 58 3.09 -6.29 -11.56
CA GLN A 58 4.08 -7.32 -11.22
C GLN A 58 3.85 -7.89 -9.81
N VAL A 59 3.54 -7.04 -8.83
CA VAL A 59 3.22 -7.48 -7.46
C VAL A 59 1.96 -8.37 -7.45
N GLU A 60 0.90 -7.96 -8.14
CA GLU A 60 -0.33 -8.75 -8.25
C GLU A 60 -0.08 -10.09 -8.95
N ALA A 61 0.72 -10.10 -10.02
CA ALA A 61 1.10 -11.32 -10.73
C ALA A 61 1.94 -12.26 -9.84
N SER A 62 2.93 -11.73 -9.11
CA SER A 62 3.73 -12.52 -8.16
C SER A 62 2.89 -13.06 -7.01
N GLN A 63 1.90 -12.31 -6.52
CA GLN A 63 0.94 -12.83 -5.54
C GLN A 63 0.11 -13.98 -6.13
N ALA A 64 -0.39 -13.83 -7.35
CA ALA A 64 -1.19 -14.86 -8.02
C ALA A 64 -0.37 -16.12 -8.33
N ALA A 65 0.93 -15.97 -8.60
CA ALA A 65 1.88 -17.07 -8.79
C ALA A 65 2.28 -17.77 -7.47
N GLY A 66 2.00 -17.16 -6.32
CA GLY A 66 2.39 -17.67 -5.00
C GLY A 66 3.80 -17.27 -4.56
N ASP A 67 4.49 -16.43 -5.32
CA ASP A 67 5.82 -15.90 -4.98
C ASP A 67 5.75 -14.85 -3.86
N LEU A 68 4.60 -14.19 -3.72
CA LEU A 68 4.28 -13.30 -2.61
C LEU A 68 3.09 -13.85 -1.82
N SER A 69 3.18 -13.80 -0.50
CA SER A 69 1.99 -13.97 0.34
C SER A 69 1.02 -12.81 0.13
N HIS A 70 -0.26 -13.06 0.42
CA HIS A 70 -1.28 -12.01 0.38
C HIS A 70 -0.93 -10.77 1.20
N ARG A 71 -0.28 -10.97 2.37
CA ARG A 71 0.10 -9.89 3.27
C ARG A 71 1.20 -9.00 2.68
N GLU A 72 2.22 -9.60 2.08
CA GLU A 72 3.32 -8.85 1.46
C GLU A 72 2.82 -8.05 0.26
N ALA A 73 2.00 -8.66 -0.58
CA ALA A 73 1.37 -7.98 -1.71
C ALA A 73 0.54 -6.77 -1.23
N LEU A 74 -0.28 -6.93 -0.18
CA LEU A 74 -1.04 -5.82 0.40
C LEU A 74 -0.14 -4.69 0.90
N TRP A 75 0.98 -5.00 1.56
CA TRP A 75 1.92 -3.98 2.01
C TRP A 75 2.57 -3.23 0.85
N LEU A 76 3.05 -3.95 -0.16
CA LEU A 76 3.70 -3.36 -1.34
C LEU A 76 2.72 -2.49 -2.14
N LEU A 77 1.49 -2.97 -2.36
CA LEU A 77 0.45 -2.23 -3.05
C LEU A 77 0.00 -1.00 -2.26
N ALA A 78 -0.08 -1.08 -0.92
CA ALA A 78 -0.37 0.08 -0.08
C ALA A 78 0.72 1.16 -0.17
N ILE A 79 1.99 0.77 -0.29
CA ILE A 79 3.10 1.70 -0.51
C ILE A 79 3.00 2.35 -1.90
N ALA A 80 2.76 1.54 -2.94
CA ALA A 80 2.56 2.04 -4.31
C ALA A 80 1.37 3.00 -4.40
N GLU A 81 0.29 2.74 -3.67
CA GLU A 81 -0.89 3.61 -3.62
C GLU A 81 -0.60 4.95 -2.93
N LYS A 82 0.17 4.97 -1.84
CA LYS A 82 0.66 6.23 -1.24
C LYS A 82 1.42 7.06 -2.28
N ALA A 83 2.35 6.42 -3.00
CA ALA A 83 3.11 7.08 -4.05
C ALA A 83 2.21 7.63 -5.17
N ALA A 84 1.22 6.84 -5.61
CA ALA A 84 0.27 7.25 -6.66
C ALA A 84 -0.58 8.47 -6.27
N ARG A 85 -0.83 8.68 -4.97
CA ARG A 85 -1.53 9.88 -4.46
C ARG A 85 -0.62 11.11 -4.28
N GLY A 86 0.67 10.98 -4.61
CA GLY A 86 1.67 12.03 -4.42
C GLY A 86 2.32 12.04 -3.04
N ASP A 87 2.01 11.06 -2.17
CA ASP A 87 2.62 10.91 -0.84
C ASP A 87 4.02 10.27 -0.93
N TRP A 88 4.88 10.79 -1.82
CA TRP A 88 6.17 10.18 -2.20
C TRP A 88 7.09 9.91 -1.01
N ASP A 89 7.22 10.87 -0.11
CA ASP A 89 8.11 10.75 1.07
C ASP A 89 7.60 9.67 2.03
N GLN A 90 6.29 9.61 2.27
CA GLN A 90 5.69 8.59 3.13
C GLN A 90 5.79 7.20 2.50
N ALA A 91 5.58 7.10 1.18
CA ALA A 91 5.76 5.85 0.45
C ALA A 91 7.21 5.38 0.51
N GLN A 92 8.17 6.29 0.33
CA GLN A 92 9.59 5.99 0.45
C GLN A 92 9.94 5.51 1.85
N GLN A 93 9.51 6.24 2.89
CA GLN A 93 9.77 5.86 4.28
C GLN A 93 9.19 4.47 4.58
N SER A 94 7.98 4.19 4.10
CA SER A 94 7.34 2.87 4.27
C SER A 94 8.14 1.75 3.58
N ALA A 95 8.62 1.99 2.36
CA ALA A 95 9.44 1.02 1.63
C ALA A 95 10.81 0.78 2.31
N ARG A 96 11.44 1.83 2.84
CA ARG A 96 12.69 1.72 3.63
C ARG A 96 12.48 0.94 4.91
N GLN A 97 11.43 1.29 5.67
CA GLN A 97 11.09 0.60 6.91
C GLN A 97 10.88 -0.91 6.66
N MET A 98 10.19 -1.28 5.58
CA MET A 98 10.01 -2.70 5.23
C MET A 98 11.34 -3.44 5.08
N MET A 99 12.34 -2.80 4.46
CA MET A 99 13.67 -3.39 4.30
C MET A 99 14.47 -3.39 5.60
N GLU A 100 14.43 -2.29 6.37
CA GLU A 100 15.14 -2.14 7.64
C GLU A 100 14.65 -3.15 8.70
N ASP A 101 13.34 -3.43 8.72
CA ASP A 101 12.73 -4.43 9.60
C ASP A 101 13.22 -5.86 9.35
N GLN A 102 13.90 -6.12 8.22
CA GLN A 102 14.54 -7.41 7.93
C GLN A 102 15.99 -7.47 8.38
N VAL A 103 16.66 -6.32 8.52
CA VAL A 103 18.06 -6.23 8.95
C VAL A 103 18.16 -6.22 10.48
N GLN A 104 17.16 -5.62 11.16
CA GLN A 104 17.12 -5.52 12.62
C GLN A 104 16.54 -6.75 13.34
N ARG A 105 16.39 -7.89 12.65
CA ARG A 105 15.81 -9.13 13.19
C ARG A 105 16.78 -10.29 13.19
#